data_AF-A0A5W9ERM5-F1
#
_entry.id   AF-A0A5W9ERM5-F1
#
_cell.length_a   1.000
_cell.length_b   1.000
_cell.length_c   1.000
_cell.angle_alpha   90.00
_cell.angle_beta   90.00
_cell.angle_gamma   90.00
#
_symmetry.space_group_name_H-M   'P 1'
#
loop_
_entity.id
_entity.type
_entity.pdbx_description
1 polymer ?
#
loop_
_entity_poly.entity_id
_entity_poly.type
_entity_poly.pdbx_seq_one_letter_code
_entity_poly.pdbx_strand_id
1 'polypeptide(L)'
;ETDAAEQAKAQHRSLAEKLSQEGSEDGQAVQLPAALTAMLDRLEGELRRNAVSEESRAWLAGCGLTPEQMAGQLEPEYTPQRKIHLYHCDQRGLPLALITPDNTVAWRGEYDEWGNLSGEENPADLEQLIRLPGQQYDEESG
;
A
#
# COMPACT_ATOMS: atom_id res chain seq x y z
N GLU A 1 -3.28 11.76 -8.71
CA GLU A 1 -2.04 10.96 -8.86
C GLU A 1 -2.41 9.70 -9.64
N THR A 2 -1.67 9.29 -10.66
CA THR A 2 -2.10 8.17 -11.53
C THR A 2 -1.80 6.82 -10.89
N ASP A 3 -2.67 5.83 -11.07
CA ASP A 3 -2.50 4.46 -10.54
C ASP A 3 -1.13 3.86 -10.89
N ALA A 4 -0.60 4.17 -12.08
CA ALA A 4 0.71 3.71 -12.52
C ALA A 4 1.88 4.32 -11.72
N ALA A 5 1.79 5.58 -11.31
CA ALA A 5 2.80 6.21 -10.47
C ALA A 5 2.80 5.63 -9.05
N GLU A 6 1.61 5.32 -8.52
CA GLU A 6 1.45 4.70 -7.21
C GLU A 6 1.91 3.23 -7.20
N GLN A 7 1.63 2.48 -8.28
CA GLN A 7 2.16 1.13 -8.47
C GLN A 7 3.69 1.11 -8.59
N ALA A 8 4.29 2.11 -9.25
CA ALA A 8 5.75 2.21 -9.33
C ALA A 8 6.40 2.44 -7.97
N LYS A 9 5.75 3.19 -7.06
CA LYS A 9 6.24 3.36 -5.68
C LYS A 9 6.18 2.06 -4.87
N ALA A 10 5.22 1.17 -5.17
CA ALA A 10 5.07 -0.11 -4.48
C ALA A 10 6.14 -1.15 -4.87
N GLN A 11 6.85 -0.93 -5.99
CA GLN A 11 7.93 -1.80 -6.43
C GLN A 11 9.17 -1.55 -5.55
N HIS A 12 9.66 -2.62 -4.94
CA HIS A 12 10.92 -2.65 -4.20
C HIS A 12 11.68 -3.93 -4.58
N ARG A 13 13.00 -3.86 -4.57
CA ARG A 13 13.86 -5.02 -4.81
C ARG A 13 13.87 -5.90 -3.57
N SER A 14 13.86 -7.21 -3.80
CA SER A 14 14.04 -8.18 -2.72
C SER A 14 15.48 -8.13 -2.18
N LEU A 15 15.67 -8.69 -0.98
CA LEU A 15 16.98 -8.83 -0.36
C LEU A 15 17.95 -9.61 -1.28
N ALA A 16 17.46 -10.66 -1.94
CA ALA A 16 18.27 -11.44 -2.89
C ALA A 16 18.66 -10.61 -4.12
N GLU A 17 17.74 -9.84 -4.68
CA GLU A 17 18.01 -8.97 -5.82
C GLU A 17 19.03 -7.88 -5.47
N LYS A 18 18.90 -7.27 -4.28
CA LYS A 18 19.84 -6.25 -3.82
C LYS A 18 21.25 -6.81 -3.66
N LEU A 19 21.39 -7.95 -2.98
CA LEU A 19 22.69 -8.60 -2.79
C LEU A 19 23.30 -9.10 -4.11
N SER A 20 22.48 -9.55 -5.06
CA SER A 20 22.95 -9.94 -6.40
C SER A 20 23.57 -8.77 -7.18
N GLN A 21 23.05 -7.56 -6.98
CA GLN A 21 23.53 -6.34 -7.65
C GLN A 21 24.75 -5.76 -6.95
N GLU A 22 24.76 -5.75 -5.61
CA GLU A 22 25.88 -5.22 -4.82
C GLU A 22 27.12 -6.10 -4.86
N GLY A 23 26.96 -7.42 -5.04
CA GLY A 23 28.08 -8.35 -5.21
C GLY A 23 28.81 -8.24 -6.55
N SER A 24 28.40 -7.31 -7.42
CA SER A 24 29.00 -7.11 -8.74
C SER A 24 29.99 -5.95 -8.73
N GLU A 25 31.28 -6.27 -8.89
CA GLU A 25 32.34 -5.25 -9.04
C GLU A 25 32.37 -4.64 -10.46
N ASP A 26 31.84 -5.35 -11.47
CA ASP A 26 31.87 -4.96 -12.90
C ASP A 26 30.49 -4.50 -13.45
N GLY A 27 29.47 -4.39 -12.60
CA GLY A 27 28.11 -3.98 -13.00
C GLY A 27 27.25 -5.08 -13.63
N GLN A 28 27.72 -6.34 -13.68
CA GLN A 28 26.93 -7.52 -14.03
C GLN A 28 26.40 -8.26 -12.79
N ALA A 29 25.08 -8.30 -12.61
CA ALA A 29 24.44 -8.95 -11.46
C ALA A 29 24.91 -10.41 -11.29
N VAL A 30 25.34 -10.74 -10.07
CA VAL A 30 25.78 -12.09 -9.70
C VAL A 30 24.55 -13.01 -9.62
N GLN A 31 24.54 -14.08 -10.40
CA GLN A 31 23.44 -15.04 -10.38
C GLN A 31 23.50 -15.88 -9.09
N LEU A 32 22.56 -15.65 -8.18
CA LEU A 32 22.44 -16.44 -6.94
C LEU A 32 21.81 -17.80 -7.26
N PRO A 33 22.32 -18.92 -6.70
CA PRO A 33 21.66 -20.22 -6.81
C PRO A 33 20.25 -20.18 -6.22
N ALA A 34 19.30 -20.90 -6.83
CA ALA A 34 17.89 -20.89 -6.42
C ALA A 34 17.66 -21.22 -4.93
N ALA A 35 18.46 -22.12 -4.37
CA ALA A 35 18.39 -22.46 -2.96
C ALA A 35 18.75 -21.26 -2.06
N LEU A 36 19.76 -20.48 -2.43
CA LEU A 36 20.18 -19.29 -1.69
C LEU A 36 19.13 -18.17 -1.82
N THR A 37 18.55 -17.97 -3.01
CA THR A 37 17.45 -17.03 -3.23
C THR A 37 16.27 -17.35 -2.29
N ALA A 38 15.84 -18.61 -2.24
CA ALA A 38 14.74 -19.02 -1.36
C ALA A 38 15.05 -18.80 0.13
N MET A 39 16.30 -18.99 0.57
CA MET A 39 16.72 -18.70 1.93
C MET A 39 16.68 -17.19 2.24
N LEU A 40 17.14 -16.36 1.29
CA LEU A 40 17.10 -14.90 1.42
C LEU A 40 15.67 -14.36 1.41
N ASP A 41 14.78 -14.89 0.57
CA ASP A 41 13.35 -14.52 0.54
C ASP A 41 12.66 -14.87 1.87
N ARG A 42 12.97 -16.05 2.43
CA ARG A 42 12.50 -16.44 3.77
C ARG A 42 13.03 -15.48 4.84
N LEU A 43 14.34 -15.19 4.83
CA LEU A 43 14.96 -14.29 5.79
C LEU A 43 14.38 -12.88 5.69
N GLU A 44 14.15 -12.35 4.48
CA GLU A 44 13.50 -11.06 4.28
C GLU A 44 12.13 -11.01 4.95
N GLY A 45 11.28 -12.02 4.72
CA GLY A 45 9.96 -12.09 5.36
C GLY A 45 10.04 -12.21 6.88
N GLU A 46 11.06 -12.87 7.41
CA GLU A 46 11.32 -12.96 8.85
C GLU A 46 11.79 -11.61 9.45
N LEU A 47 12.67 -10.89 8.76
CA LEU A 47 13.16 -9.56 9.15
C LEU A 47 12.04 -8.52 9.12
N ARG A 48 11.23 -8.49 8.07
CA ARG A 48 10.07 -7.56 7.95
C ARG A 48 9.05 -7.75 9.05
N ARG A 49 8.87 -8.99 9.54
CA ARG A 49 7.98 -9.31 10.68
C ARG A 49 8.64 -9.14 12.04
N ASN A 50 9.92 -8.75 12.06
CA ASN A 50 10.74 -8.68 13.28
C ASN A 50 10.73 -10.01 14.07
N ALA A 51 10.77 -11.14 13.36
CA ALA A 51 10.59 -12.49 13.90
C ALA A 51 11.55 -13.49 13.24
N VAL A 52 12.86 -13.22 13.36
CA VAL A 52 13.92 -14.06 12.76
C VAL A 52 14.03 -15.39 13.48
N SER A 53 13.92 -16.48 12.71
CA SER A 53 13.97 -17.85 13.23
C SER A 53 15.38 -18.21 13.71
N GLU A 54 15.48 -19.15 14.65
CA GLU A 54 16.77 -19.65 15.15
C GLU A 54 17.60 -20.32 14.03
N GLU A 55 16.95 -20.97 13.07
CA GLU A 55 17.59 -21.52 11.88
C GLU A 55 18.28 -20.42 11.06
N SER A 56 17.56 -19.33 10.76
CA SER A 56 18.09 -18.18 10.04
C SER A 56 19.21 -17.48 10.83
N ARG A 57 19.08 -17.38 12.16
CA ARG A 57 20.14 -16.82 13.03
C ARG A 57 21.40 -17.67 13.01
N ALA A 58 21.28 -18.99 13.12
CA ALA A 58 22.42 -19.90 13.06
C ALA A 58 23.11 -19.87 11.69
N TRP A 59 22.32 -19.80 10.62
CA TRP A 59 22.83 -19.64 9.26
C TRP A 59 23.61 -18.33 9.09
N LEU A 60 23.02 -17.19 9.50
CA LEU A 60 23.68 -15.89 9.47
C LEU A 60 24.96 -15.87 10.31
N ALA A 61 24.93 -16.43 11.52
CA ALA A 61 26.11 -16.54 12.37
C ALA A 61 27.21 -17.39 11.72
N GLY A 62 26.84 -18.46 11.02
CA GLY A 62 27.77 -19.26 10.22
C GLY A 62 28.41 -18.48 9.07
N CYS A 63 27.72 -17.46 8.56
CA CYS A 63 28.23 -16.51 7.57
C CYS A 63 28.94 -15.29 8.19
N GLY A 64 28.99 -15.17 9.52
CA GLY A 64 29.55 -13.99 10.21
C GLY A 64 28.67 -12.73 10.13
N LEU A 65 27.37 -12.90 9.86
CA LEU A 65 26.38 -11.83 9.71
C LEU A 65 25.41 -11.82 10.89
N THR A 66 24.80 -10.66 11.12
CA THR A 66 23.74 -10.47 12.13
C THR A 66 22.41 -10.12 11.47
N PRO A 67 21.26 -10.47 12.09
CA PRO A 67 19.95 -10.04 11.61
C PRO A 67 19.85 -8.53 11.42
N GLU A 68 20.46 -7.74 12.31
CA GLU A 68 20.42 -6.27 12.27
C GLU A 68 21.17 -5.72 11.05
N GLN A 69 22.32 -6.31 10.69
CA GLN A 69 23.03 -5.96 9.47
C GLN A 69 22.19 -6.28 8.22
N MET A 70 21.52 -7.43 8.19
CA MET A 70 20.66 -7.81 7.08
C MET A 70 19.39 -6.96 7.00
N ALA A 71 18.82 -6.56 8.15
CA ALA A 71 17.70 -5.63 8.20
C ALA A 71 18.06 -4.27 7.58
N GLY A 72 19.28 -3.79 7.82
CA GLY A 72 19.80 -2.58 7.18
C GLY A 72 19.95 -2.67 5.65
N GLN A 73 19.90 -3.89 5.09
CA GLN A 73 19.91 -4.10 3.65
C GLN A 73 18.52 -4.08 3.02
N LEU A 74 17.44 -4.20 3.78
CA LEU A 74 16.10 -4.18 3.22
C LEU A 74 15.76 -2.83 2.61
N GLU A 75 15.16 -2.86 1.42
CA GLU A 75 14.53 -1.65 0.88
C GLU A 75 13.27 -1.32 1.70
N PRO A 76 13.05 -0.03 2.01
CA PRO A 76 11.87 0.39 2.74
C PRO A 76 10.62 0.03 1.96
N GLU A 77 9.68 -0.61 2.62
CA GLU A 77 8.39 -0.92 2.04
C GLU A 77 7.61 0.38 1.82
N TYR A 78 7.05 0.55 0.63
CA TYR A 78 6.13 1.64 0.39
C TYR A 78 4.87 1.43 1.22
N THR A 79 4.68 2.29 2.22
CA THR A 79 3.42 2.38 2.93
C THR A 79 2.57 3.41 2.20
N PRO A 80 1.50 3.00 1.49
CA PRO A 80 0.66 3.95 0.77
C PRO A 80 0.04 4.94 1.76
N GLN A 81 0.06 6.22 1.41
CA GLN A 81 -0.62 7.24 2.19
C GLN A 81 -2.12 7.01 2.06
N ARG A 82 -2.78 6.73 3.19
CA ARG A 82 -4.24 6.55 3.24
C ARG A 82 -4.89 7.82 3.71
N LYS A 83 -5.78 8.38 2.90
CA LYS A 83 -6.66 9.47 3.32
C LYS A 83 -7.97 8.88 3.82
N ILE A 84 -8.31 9.12 5.09
CA ILE A 84 -9.54 8.63 5.70
C ILE A 84 -10.60 9.72 5.60
N HIS A 85 -11.80 9.34 5.17
CA HIS A 85 -12.98 10.18 5.29
C HIS A 85 -14.10 9.36 5.94
N LEU A 86 -14.92 10.02 6.74
CA LEU A 86 -16.07 9.43 7.41
C LEU A 86 -17.33 9.78 6.65
N TYR A 87 -18.14 8.77 6.32
CA TYR A 87 -19.43 8.96 5.70
C TYR A 87 -20.45 9.46 6.72
N HIS A 88 -21.10 10.57 6.39
CA HIS A 88 -22.35 10.99 7.01
C HIS A 88 -23.50 10.62 6.09
N CYS A 89 -24.31 9.65 6.50
CA CYS A 89 -25.44 9.15 5.71
C CYS A 89 -26.78 9.50 6.37
N ASP A 90 -27.83 9.57 5.55
CA ASP A 90 -29.20 9.60 6.04
C ASP A 90 -29.69 8.21 6.53
N GLN A 91 -30.94 8.12 6.99
CA GLN A 91 -31.51 6.84 7.47
C GLN A 91 -31.65 5.74 6.40
N ARG A 92 -31.58 6.09 5.11
CA ARG A 92 -31.61 5.13 3.98
C ARG A 92 -30.22 4.60 3.66
N GLY A 93 -29.19 5.18 4.26
CA GLY A 93 -27.79 4.91 3.94
C GLY A 93 -27.27 5.75 2.77
N LEU A 94 -27.98 6.79 2.33
CA LEU A 94 -27.52 7.67 1.26
C LEU A 94 -26.39 8.59 1.77
N PRO A 95 -25.21 8.62 1.13
CA PRO A 95 -24.10 9.50 1.49
C PRO A 95 -24.45 10.98 1.31
N LEU A 96 -24.57 11.74 2.39
CA LEU A 96 -24.81 13.18 2.32
C LEU A 96 -23.51 13.99 2.40
N ALA A 97 -22.50 13.50 3.12
CA ALA A 97 -21.21 14.16 3.21
C ALA A 97 -20.06 13.20 3.52
N LEU A 98 -18.85 13.61 3.15
CA LEU A 98 -17.58 13.04 3.61
C LEU A 98 -16.90 14.03 4.55
N ILE A 99 -16.60 13.58 5.76
CA ILE A 99 -15.98 14.38 6.81
C ILE A 99 -14.54 13.92 7.04
N THR A 100 -13.60 14.85 7.11
CA THR A 100 -12.21 14.54 7.48
C THR A 100 -12.11 14.20 8.98
N PRO A 101 -11.04 13.55 9.43
CA PRO A 101 -10.79 13.33 10.86
C PRO A 101 -10.75 14.62 11.68
N ASP A 102 -10.40 15.74 11.06
CA ASP A 102 -10.39 17.09 11.67
C ASP A 102 -11.78 17.76 11.68
N ASN A 103 -12.84 17.00 11.41
CA ASN A 103 -14.23 17.46 11.41
C ASN A 103 -14.53 18.58 10.40
N THR A 104 -13.85 18.55 9.25
CA THR A 104 -14.13 19.44 8.11
C THR A 104 -14.86 18.71 7.01
N VAL A 105 -15.71 19.41 6.24
CA VAL A 105 -16.40 18.84 5.08
C VAL A 105 -15.43 18.74 3.93
N ALA A 106 -15.12 17.52 3.50
CA ALA A 106 -14.31 17.27 2.30
C ALA A 106 -15.17 17.19 1.03
N TRP A 107 -16.41 16.73 1.20
CA TRP A 107 -17.41 16.60 0.13
C TRP A 107 -18.81 16.61 0.74
N ARG A 108 -19.80 17.19 0.04
CA ARG A 108 -21.22 17.15 0.40
C ARG A 108 -22.07 17.09 -0.86
N GLY A 109 -23.06 16.21 -0.84
CA GLY A 109 -24.07 16.07 -1.87
C GLY A 109 -25.45 16.41 -1.35
N GLU A 110 -26.19 17.18 -2.15
CA GLU A 110 -27.63 17.38 -1.99
C GLU A 110 -28.36 16.53 -3.01
N TYR A 111 -29.46 15.91 -2.58
CA TYR A 111 -30.20 14.97 -3.41
C TYR A 111 -31.66 15.38 -3.50
N ASP A 112 -32.26 15.16 -4.67
CA ASP A 112 -33.70 15.28 -4.83
C ASP A 112 -34.47 14.09 -4.18
N GLU A 113 -35.79 14.12 -4.28
CA GLU A 113 -36.67 13.08 -3.71
C GLU A 113 -36.44 11.69 -4.35
N TRP A 114 -35.87 11.64 -5.55
CA TRP A 114 -35.55 10.43 -6.29
C TRP A 114 -34.12 9.93 -6.04
N GLY A 115 -33.32 10.67 -5.27
CA GLY A 115 -31.95 10.30 -4.93
C GLY A 115 -30.92 10.70 -5.99
N ASN A 116 -31.29 11.57 -6.93
CA ASN A 116 -30.35 12.15 -7.89
C ASN A 116 -29.63 13.34 -7.25
N LEU A 117 -28.36 13.53 -7.61
CA LEU A 117 -27.56 14.65 -7.11
C LEU A 117 -28.10 15.98 -7.68
N SER A 118 -28.61 16.84 -6.82
CA SER A 118 -29.14 18.16 -7.16
C SER A 118 -28.13 19.28 -6.88
N GLY A 119 -27.14 19.03 -6.02
CA GLY A 119 -26.07 19.98 -5.71
C GLY A 119 -24.86 19.28 -5.11
N GLU A 120 -23.68 19.87 -5.30
CA GLU A 120 -22.42 19.34 -4.79
C GLU A 120 -21.51 20.46 -4.27
N GLU A 121 -20.96 20.25 -3.08
CA GLU A 121 -19.85 21.03 -2.53
C GLU A 121 -18.64 20.10 -2.37
N ASN A 122 -17.60 20.30 -3.19
CA ASN A 122 -16.45 19.41 -3.27
C ASN A 122 -15.10 20.15 -3.14
N PRO A 123 -14.78 20.73 -1.97
CA PRO A 123 -13.55 21.49 -1.77
C PRO A 123 -12.27 20.63 -1.85
N ALA A 124 -12.40 19.31 -1.69
CA ALA A 124 -11.28 18.38 -1.72
C ALA A 124 -11.12 17.63 -3.05
N ASP A 125 -11.90 17.98 -4.08
CA ASP A 125 -11.88 17.37 -5.43
C ASP A 125 -11.94 15.84 -5.37
N LEU A 126 -12.90 15.33 -4.59
CA LEU A 126 -13.11 13.90 -4.37
C LEU A 126 -14.12 13.33 -5.36
N GLU A 127 -13.83 12.14 -5.86
CA GLU A 127 -14.80 11.35 -6.62
C GLU A 127 -15.65 10.52 -5.63
N GLN A 128 -16.94 10.87 -5.50
CA GLN A 128 -17.90 10.15 -4.68
C GLN A 128 -18.89 9.35 -5.54
N LEU A 129 -18.59 8.07 -5.73
CA LEU A 129 -19.43 7.17 -6.51
C LEU A 129 -20.44 6.39 -5.67
N ILE A 130 -20.25 6.27 -4.35
CA ILE A 130 -21.15 5.47 -3.52
C ILE A 130 -22.53 6.16 -3.43
N ARG A 131 -23.59 5.36 -3.56
CA ARG A 131 -25.00 5.80 -3.42
C ARG A 131 -25.65 5.01 -2.29
N LEU A 132 -26.87 4.52 -2.49
CA LEU A 132 -27.56 3.66 -1.52
C LEU A 132 -26.75 2.38 -1.25
N PRO A 133 -27.01 1.67 -0.14
CA PRO A 133 -26.28 0.45 0.20
C PRO A 133 -26.22 -0.55 -0.96
N GLY A 134 -24.99 -0.90 -1.38
CA GLY A 134 -24.75 -1.82 -2.49
C GLY A 134 -24.81 -1.18 -3.89
N GLN A 135 -24.97 0.14 -4.00
CA GLN A 135 -25.00 0.86 -5.27
C GLN A 135 -23.79 1.80 -5.41
N GLN A 136 -23.26 1.84 -6.64
CA GLN A 136 -22.31 2.83 -7.09
C GLN A 136 -22.92 3.54 -8.29
N TYR A 137 -22.71 4.84 -8.39
CA TYR A 137 -23.07 5.62 -9.55
C TYR A 137 -22.11 5.33 -10.69
N ASP A 138 -22.68 5.08 -11.86
CA ASP A 138 -21.95 5.01 -13.12
C ASP A 138 -22.71 5.82 -14.19
N GLU A 139 -21.95 6.47 -15.07
CA GLU A 139 -22.53 7.38 -16.07
C GLU A 139 -23.38 6.64 -17.13
N GLU A 140 -23.14 5.33 -17.33
CA GLU A 140 -23.84 4.51 -18.33
C GLU A 140 -25.26 4.15 -17.90
N SER A 141 -25.45 3.87 -16.61
CA SER A 141 -26.72 3.37 -16.05
C SER A 141 -27.54 4.44 -15.32
N GLY A 142 -26.91 5.55 -14.93
CA GLY A 142 -27.51 6.61 -14.12
C GLY A 142 -27.63 6.23 -12.64
#